data_AF-A0A4S3LTD3-F1
#
_entry.id   AF-A0A4S3LTD3-F1
#
_cell.length_a   1.000
_cell.length_b   1.000
_cell.length_c   1.000
_cell.angle_alpha   90.00
_cell.angle_beta   90.00
_cell.angle_gamma   90.00
#
_symmetry.space_group_name_H-M   'P 1'
#
loop_
_entity.id
_entity.type
_entity.pdbx_description
1 polymer ?
#
loop_
_entity_poly.entity_id
_entity_poly.type
_entity_poly.pdbx_seq_one_letter_code
_entity_poly.pdbx_strand_id
1 'polypeptide(L)'
;QYRMIIRPYFWRSSQRQNCRSFQNLNIVAILDPLLREMGVLKHDTLFRSSHNWREFCVQFMESDYDFIARLTAEEGIFFYEEEYLKANDQKLTFADNCSALTSIGALPYNPNAAGEAATYCINNFRRSAQVRPSQVITQDYTFTAPNWQAQYQEKASKMGHQHTVYDVFDYPGRFKDEQHGADFAKYQMEGWRNNADVVVGNTNSPQLYPGVCFALSGHPREDLNANWQVVAIDMHGDQPQALIGSEGQGTTLSTGFEVIPATQTWRPAPKPKPRIDGPQIAIVTGPPGEEIFCDEHGRVRVKFAWDRYNKADNYSSCWIRVSQAWAGTGFGNIAIPRVGQEVIVDFLNGDPDQPIITGRTYHA
;
A
#
# COMPACT_ATOMS: atom_id res chain seq x y z
N GLN A 1 4.23 -27.10 29.25
CA GLN A 1 3.68 -25.80 28.82
C GLN A 1 4.14 -25.56 27.38
N TYR A 2 3.24 -25.22 26.48
CA TYR A 2 3.57 -24.91 25.08
C TYR A 2 3.20 -23.46 24.78
N ARG A 3 3.91 -22.85 23.83
CA ARG A 3 3.58 -21.53 23.28
C ARG A 3 3.56 -21.63 21.77
N MET A 4 2.48 -21.15 21.15
CA MET A 4 2.32 -21.10 19.70
C MET A 4 2.04 -19.66 19.27
N ILE A 5 2.55 -19.27 18.10
CA ILE A 5 2.22 -18.01 17.45
C ILE A 5 1.59 -18.37 16.11
N ILE A 6 0.34 -17.96 15.92
CA ILE A 6 -0.40 -18.18 14.67
C ILE A 6 -0.32 -16.90 13.85
N ARG A 7 -0.04 -17.04 12.55
CA ARG A 7 0.05 -15.94 11.59
C ARG A 7 -0.75 -16.30 10.34
N PRO A 8 -1.39 -15.32 9.67
CA PRO A 8 -2.11 -15.57 8.42
C PRO A 8 -1.16 -16.06 7.33
N TYR A 9 -1.68 -16.72 6.29
CA TYR A 9 -0.86 -17.10 5.14
C TYR A 9 -0.13 -15.92 4.52
N PHE A 10 -0.79 -14.74 4.49
CA PHE A 10 -0.20 -13.52 3.99
C PHE A 10 1.09 -13.12 4.73
N TRP A 11 1.27 -13.49 6.00
CA TRP A 11 2.51 -13.21 6.73
C TRP A 11 3.75 -13.82 6.09
N ARG A 12 3.62 -14.93 5.34
CA ARG A 12 4.75 -15.54 4.62
C ARG A 12 5.39 -14.60 3.59
N SER A 13 4.64 -13.63 3.08
CA SER A 13 5.18 -12.57 2.19
C SER A 13 6.28 -11.74 2.85
N SER A 14 6.31 -11.66 4.19
CA SER A 14 7.38 -10.99 4.94
C SER A 14 8.66 -11.82 5.06
N GLN A 15 8.61 -13.11 4.71
CA GLN A 15 9.73 -14.05 4.86
C GLN A 15 10.55 -14.23 3.59
N ARG A 16 10.11 -13.64 2.47
CA ARG A 16 10.81 -13.68 1.18
C ARG A 16 11.16 -12.28 0.72
N GLN A 17 12.43 -12.07 0.41
CA GLN A 17 12.96 -10.86 -0.22
C GLN A 17 13.32 -11.14 -1.68
N ASN A 18 13.02 -10.19 -2.58
CA ASN A 18 13.13 -10.46 -4.01
C ASN A 18 13.51 -9.23 -4.86
N CYS A 19 13.91 -9.49 -6.10
CA CYS A 19 14.02 -8.50 -7.18
C CYS A 19 13.22 -8.98 -8.40
N ARG A 20 12.23 -8.21 -8.84
CA ARG A 20 11.37 -8.54 -9.99
C ARG A 20 10.76 -7.28 -10.58
N SER A 21 10.61 -7.25 -11.90
CA SER A 21 9.85 -6.21 -12.60
C SER A 21 8.52 -6.75 -13.13
N PHE A 22 7.51 -5.88 -13.08
CA PHE A 22 6.15 -6.06 -13.56
C PHE A 22 5.91 -5.02 -14.67
N GLN A 23 5.30 -5.44 -15.78
CA GLN A 23 5.18 -4.63 -16.98
C GLN A 23 3.78 -4.65 -17.52
N ASN A 24 3.20 -3.47 -17.75
CA ASN A 24 1.84 -3.32 -18.26
C ASN A 24 0.86 -4.16 -17.45
N LEU A 25 0.88 -4.01 -16.13
CA LEU A 25 -0.04 -4.68 -15.22
C LEU A 25 -0.73 -3.65 -14.33
N ASN A 26 -2.01 -3.88 -14.03
CA ASN A 26 -2.70 -3.15 -12.97
C ASN A 26 -2.37 -3.76 -11.60
N ILE A 27 -2.83 -3.11 -10.53
CA ILE A 27 -2.56 -3.54 -9.17
C ILE A 27 -2.99 -4.99 -8.89
N VAL A 28 -4.19 -5.40 -9.36
CA VAL A 28 -4.71 -6.77 -9.15
C VAL A 28 -3.79 -7.80 -9.79
N ALA A 29 -3.40 -7.58 -11.05
CA ALA A 29 -2.53 -8.50 -11.78
C ALA A 29 -1.11 -8.57 -11.22
N ILE A 30 -0.65 -7.55 -10.46
CA ILE A 30 0.59 -7.59 -9.70
C ILE A 30 0.43 -8.39 -8.41
N LEU A 31 -0.68 -8.18 -7.67
CA LEU A 31 -0.94 -8.85 -6.40
C LEU A 31 -1.18 -10.35 -6.55
N ASP A 32 -1.97 -10.76 -7.55
CA ASP A 32 -2.37 -12.16 -7.80
C ASP A 32 -1.22 -13.18 -7.73
N PRO A 33 -0.13 -13.04 -8.53
CA PRO A 33 0.96 -13.99 -8.50
C PRO A 33 1.69 -13.99 -7.14
N LEU A 34 1.88 -12.82 -6.52
CA LEU A 34 2.57 -12.71 -5.23
C LEU A 34 1.80 -13.41 -4.11
N LEU A 35 0.48 -13.20 -4.06
CA LEU A 35 -0.40 -13.84 -3.09
C LEU A 35 -0.44 -15.36 -3.28
N ARG A 36 -0.55 -15.81 -4.54
CA ARG A 36 -0.56 -17.25 -4.89
C ARG A 36 0.74 -17.92 -4.48
N GLU A 37 1.89 -17.30 -4.74
CA GLU A 37 3.20 -17.84 -4.38
C GLU A 37 3.34 -18.03 -2.86
N MET A 38 2.64 -17.24 -2.03
CA MET A 38 2.61 -17.37 -0.56
C MET A 38 1.52 -18.32 -0.03
N GLY A 39 0.71 -18.90 -0.92
CA GLY A 39 -0.40 -19.78 -0.55
C GLY A 39 -1.67 -19.05 -0.10
N VAL A 40 -1.80 -17.75 -0.40
CA VAL A 40 -3.06 -17.01 -0.23
C VAL A 40 -3.94 -17.31 -1.45
N LEU A 41 -4.80 -18.32 -1.31
CA LEU A 41 -5.61 -18.83 -2.43
C LEU A 41 -6.93 -18.09 -2.63
N LYS A 42 -7.40 -17.37 -1.61
CA LYS A 42 -8.65 -16.61 -1.63
C LYS A 42 -8.37 -15.19 -1.19
N HIS A 43 -8.71 -14.25 -2.05
CA HIS A 43 -8.70 -12.85 -1.71
C HIS A 43 -9.77 -12.10 -2.52
N ASP A 44 -10.30 -11.02 -1.94
CA ASP A 44 -11.26 -10.15 -2.60
C ASP A 44 -10.64 -8.78 -2.90
N THR A 45 -11.08 -8.17 -3.99
CA THR A 45 -10.75 -6.79 -4.37
C THR A 45 -12.04 -5.97 -4.44
N LEU A 46 -12.29 -5.17 -3.40
CA LEU A 46 -13.49 -4.37 -3.23
C LEU A 46 -13.23 -2.90 -3.61
N PHE A 47 -12.77 -2.69 -4.84
CA PHE A 47 -12.43 -1.35 -5.33
C PHE A 47 -13.67 -0.57 -5.77
N ARG A 48 -13.68 0.73 -5.50
CA ARG A 48 -14.68 1.72 -5.92
C ARG A 48 -14.10 2.76 -6.87
N SER A 49 -12.77 2.85 -6.92
CA SER A 49 -12.00 3.65 -7.86
C SER A 49 -11.35 2.78 -8.92
N SER A 50 -11.01 3.38 -10.06
CA SER A 50 -10.16 2.76 -11.08
C SER A 50 -8.69 2.82 -10.69
N HIS A 51 -7.97 1.71 -10.82
CA HIS A 51 -6.52 1.63 -10.66
C HIS A 51 -5.90 1.30 -12.01
N ASN A 52 -5.15 2.25 -12.60
CA ASN A 52 -4.66 2.06 -13.96
C ASN A 52 -3.44 1.14 -14.02
N TRP A 53 -3.11 0.83 -15.26
CA TRP A 53 -2.01 -0.04 -15.60
C TRP A 53 -0.69 0.69 -15.40
N ARG A 54 0.26 0.03 -14.78
CA ARG A 54 1.63 0.51 -14.62
C ARG A 54 2.47 -0.05 -15.76
N GLU A 55 3.05 0.84 -16.56
CA GLU A 55 3.98 0.46 -17.64
C GLU A 55 5.17 -0.33 -17.08
N PHE A 56 5.70 0.11 -15.93
CA PHE A 56 6.82 -0.50 -15.24
C PHE A 56 6.71 -0.32 -13.72
N CYS A 57 6.83 -1.41 -12.98
CA CYS A 57 6.85 -1.43 -11.51
C CYS A 57 7.83 -2.51 -11.05
N VAL A 58 8.73 -2.18 -10.13
CA VAL A 58 9.83 -3.03 -9.70
C VAL A 58 9.75 -3.25 -8.20
N GLN A 59 9.75 -4.51 -7.81
CA GLN A 59 10.14 -4.95 -6.47
C GLN A 59 11.66 -5.02 -6.45
N PHE A 60 12.33 -4.20 -5.65
CA PHE A 60 13.80 -4.16 -5.61
C PHE A 60 14.32 -4.37 -4.19
N MET A 61 14.95 -5.52 -3.95
CA MET A 61 15.57 -5.89 -2.68
C MET A 61 14.66 -5.65 -1.46
N GLU A 62 13.37 -5.90 -1.59
CA GLU A 62 12.36 -5.72 -0.54
C GLU A 62 11.55 -7.00 -0.36
N SER A 63 10.91 -7.17 0.80
CA SER A 63 10.04 -8.32 1.01
C SER A 63 8.79 -8.23 0.13
N ASP A 64 8.14 -9.35 -0.17
CA ASP A 64 6.86 -9.30 -0.90
C ASP A 64 5.81 -8.52 -0.11
N TYR A 65 5.84 -8.62 1.23
CA TYR A 65 4.98 -7.84 2.11
C TYR A 65 5.23 -6.34 1.95
N ASP A 66 6.49 -5.89 2.02
CA ASP A 66 6.83 -4.48 1.93
C ASP A 66 6.47 -3.91 0.55
N PHE A 67 6.70 -4.70 -0.52
CA PHE A 67 6.30 -4.34 -1.87
C PHE A 67 4.77 -4.17 -1.99
N ILE A 68 4.00 -5.14 -1.50
CA ILE A 68 2.53 -5.08 -1.52
C ILE A 68 2.05 -3.92 -0.66
N ALA A 69 2.61 -3.72 0.53
CA ALA A 69 2.20 -2.69 1.47
C ALA A 69 2.48 -1.28 0.93
N ARG A 70 3.65 -1.04 0.31
CA ARG A 70 3.93 0.26 -0.31
C ARG A 70 3.08 0.49 -1.56
N LEU A 71 2.91 -0.54 -2.39
CA LEU A 71 2.19 -0.41 -3.65
C LEU A 71 0.69 -0.18 -3.40
N THR A 72 0.10 -0.89 -2.45
CA THR A 72 -1.28 -0.64 -2.02
C THR A 72 -1.40 0.74 -1.37
N ALA A 73 -0.41 1.21 -0.60
CA ALA A 73 -0.41 2.57 -0.06
C ALA A 73 -0.36 3.66 -1.14
N GLU A 74 0.46 3.50 -2.18
CA GLU A 74 0.49 4.39 -3.35
C GLU A 74 -0.89 4.45 -4.03
N GLU A 75 -1.56 3.30 -4.17
CA GLU A 75 -2.90 3.18 -4.76
C GLU A 75 -4.03 3.50 -3.75
N GLY A 76 -3.71 3.91 -2.53
CA GLY A 76 -4.69 4.21 -1.48
C GLY A 76 -5.50 3.00 -0.98
N ILE A 77 -5.06 1.78 -1.27
CA ILE A 77 -5.71 0.54 -0.88
C ILE A 77 -5.28 0.17 0.54
N PHE A 78 -6.24 -0.22 1.36
CA PHE A 78 -6.00 -0.91 2.63
C PHE A 78 -6.44 -2.37 2.53
N PHE A 79 -5.96 -3.21 3.45
CA PHE A 79 -6.33 -4.62 3.48
C PHE A 79 -6.53 -5.12 4.90
N TYR A 80 -7.36 -6.15 5.02
CA TYR A 80 -7.69 -6.80 6.28
C TYR A 80 -8.04 -8.28 6.03
N GLU A 81 -7.99 -9.07 7.09
CA GLU A 81 -8.29 -10.51 7.05
C GLU A 81 -9.71 -10.73 7.59
N GLU A 82 -10.54 -11.44 6.82
CA GLU A 82 -11.85 -11.90 7.24
C GLU A 82 -11.77 -13.38 7.61
N GLU A 83 -12.13 -13.70 8.85
CA GLU A 83 -12.22 -15.09 9.30
C GLU A 83 -13.67 -15.57 9.22
N TYR A 84 -13.92 -16.56 8.38
CA TYR A 84 -15.21 -17.23 8.28
C TYR A 84 -15.17 -18.48 9.16
N LEU A 85 -15.33 -18.29 10.47
CA LEU A 85 -15.29 -19.37 11.48
C LEU A 85 -16.19 -20.57 11.11
N LYS A 86 -17.34 -20.33 10.48
CA LYS A 86 -18.28 -21.39 10.04
C LYS A 86 -17.80 -22.17 8.80
N ALA A 87 -17.01 -21.54 7.94
CA ALA A 87 -16.47 -22.16 6.73
C ALA A 87 -15.06 -22.74 6.95
N ASN A 88 -14.47 -22.55 8.14
CA ASN A 88 -13.06 -22.82 8.44
C ASN A 88 -12.14 -22.24 7.37
N ASP A 89 -12.42 -20.99 6.99
CA ASP A 89 -11.83 -20.31 5.85
C ASP A 89 -11.34 -18.92 6.26
N GLN A 90 -10.22 -18.53 5.68
CA GLN A 90 -9.61 -17.21 5.89
C GLN A 90 -9.48 -16.53 4.53
N LYS A 91 -9.89 -15.26 4.46
CA LYS A 91 -9.89 -14.50 3.22
C LYS A 91 -9.24 -13.13 3.45
N LEU A 92 -8.21 -12.84 2.66
CA LEU A 92 -7.59 -11.52 2.61
C LEU A 92 -8.44 -10.59 1.72
N THR A 93 -8.79 -9.40 2.20
CA THR A 93 -9.60 -8.45 1.44
C THR A 93 -8.85 -7.16 1.24
N PHE A 94 -8.78 -6.69 0.00
CA PHE A 94 -8.26 -5.37 -0.38
C PHE A 94 -9.42 -4.43 -0.69
N ALA A 95 -9.41 -3.23 -0.14
CA ALA A 95 -10.44 -2.21 -0.36
C ALA A 95 -9.81 -0.82 -0.45
N ASP A 96 -10.45 0.08 -1.20
CA ASP A 96 -9.98 1.46 -1.43
C ASP A 96 -10.93 2.53 -0.87
N ASN A 97 -12.02 2.10 -0.22
CA ASN A 97 -13.09 2.95 0.25
C ASN A 97 -13.83 2.36 1.45
N CYS A 98 -14.18 3.21 2.43
CA CYS A 98 -14.92 2.77 3.63
C CYS A 98 -16.32 2.19 3.33
N SER A 99 -16.93 2.49 2.18
CA SER A 99 -18.22 1.89 1.77
C SER A 99 -18.14 0.39 1.45
N ALA A 100 -16.93 -0.19 1.37
CA ALA A 100 -16.77 -1.64 1.25
C ALA A 100 -16.93 -2.38 2.59
N LEU A 101 -16.87 -1.67 3.72
CA LEU A 101 -16.88 -2.29 5.05
C LEU A 101 -18.27 -2.73 5.48
N THR A 102 -18.33 -3.87 6.17
CA THR A 102 -19.60 -4.43 6.66
C THR A 102 -19.96 -3.87 8.03
N SER A 103 -21.25 -3.54 8.24
CA SER A 103 -21.72 -3.15 9.56
C SER A 103 -22.14 -4.35 10.40
N ILE A 104 -21.71 -4.40 11.66
CA ILE A 104 -22.14 -5.41 12.65
C ILE A 104 -23.33 -4.94 13.49
N GLY A 105 -23.92 -3.78 13.18
CA GLY A 105 -25.02 -3.19 13.93
C GLY A 105 -24.58 -2.28 15.07
N ALA A 106 -25.45 -2.10 16.07
CA ALA A 106 -25.25 -1.17 17.16
C ALA A 106 -24.68 -1.85 18.41
N LEU A 107 -23.71 -1.19 19.06
CA LEU A 107 -23.17 -1.58 20.36
C LEU A 107 -23.47 -0.47 21.39
N PRO A 108 -24.18 -0.79 22.49
CA PRO A 108 -24.45 0.18 23.53
C PRO A 108 -23.18 0.49 24.33
N TYR A 109 -23.05 1.73 24.77
CA TYR A 109 -22.05 2.15 25.74
C TYR A 109 -22.51 1.81 27.16
N ASN A 110 -21.69 1.08 27.91
CA ASN A 110 -21.93 0.74 29.30
C ASN A 110 -20.62 0.82 30.11
N PRO A 111 -20.39 1.91 30.87
CA PRO A 111 -19.17 2.09 31.64
C PRO A 111 -19.05 1.14 32.85
N ASN A 112 -20.13 0.43 33.22
CA ASN A 112 -20.14 -0.46 34.38
C ASN A 112 -19.54 -1.82 34.01
N ALA A 113 -18.23 -1.97 34.20
CA ALA A 113 -17.52 -3.25 34.03
C ALA A 113 -17.76 -4.27 35.16
N ALA A 114 -18.44 -3.86 36.25
CA ALA A 114 -18.54 -4.62 37.50
C ALA A 114 -19.68 -5.67 37.55
N GLY A 115 -20.46 -5.82 36.47
CA GLY A 115 -21.46 -6.88 36.34
C GLY A 115 -21.20 -7.70 35.10
N GLU A 116 -21.49 -9.00 35.12
CA GLU A 116 -21.65 -9.80 33.92
C GLU A 116 -22.73 -9.15 33.06
N ALA A 117 -22.30 -8.31 32.10
CA ALA A 117 -23.23 -7.74 31.15
C ALA A 117 -23.71 -8.89 30.26
N ALA A 118 -24.99 -9.26 30.40
CA ALA A 118 -25.64 -10.24 29.53
C ALA A 118 -25.67 -9.80 28.05
N THR A 119 -25.24 -8.57 27.76
CA THR A 119 -25.19 -7.96 26.42
C THR A 119 -23.78 -7.48 26.10
N TYR A 120 -23.40 -7.64 24.83
CA TYR A 120 -22.16 -7.07 24.31
C TYR A 120 -22.26 -5.53 24.27
N CYS A 121 -21.23 -4.85 24.77
CA CYS A 121 -21.22 -3.41 24.95
C CYS A 121 -19.80 -2.82 24.85
N ILE A 122 -19.73 -1.51 24.69
CA ILE A 122 -18.49 -0.74 24.77
C ILE A 122 -18.35 -0.20 26.19
N ASN A 123 -17.25 -0.50 26.88
CA ASN A 123 -17.03 -0.12 28.27
C ASN A 123 -16.26 1.20 28.42
N ASN A 124 -15.31 1.44 27.52
CA ASN A 124 -14.51 2.66 27.48
C ASN A 124 -14.46 3.18 26.05
N PHE A 125 -14.54 4.50 25.88
CA PHE A 125 -14.59 5.14 24.57
C PHE A 125 -13.91 6.53 24.61
N ARG A 126 -12.60 6.56 24.37
CA ARG A 126 -11.78 7.77 24.48
C ARG A 126 -11.38 8.31 23.11
N ARG A 127 -12.03 9.39 22.69
CA ARG A 127 -11.67 10.14 21.47
C ARG A 127 -10.43 11.00 21.68
N SER A 128 -9.53 10.99 20.71
CA SER A 128 -8.32 11.81 20.66
C SER A 128 -8.19 12.43 19.27
N ALA A 129 -7.89 13.74 19.23
CA ALA A 129 -7.59 14.46 18.00
C ALA A 129 -6.11 14.90 18.02
N GLN A 130 -5.44 14.86 16.86
CA GLN A 130 -4.02 15.15 16.75
C GLN A 130 -3.73 16.10 15.57
N VAL A 131 -2.73 16.96 15.74
CA VAL A 131 -2.21 17.80 14.65
C VAL A 131 -1.52 16.90 13.61
N ARG A 132 -1.86 17.11 12.35
CA ARG A 132 -1.32 16.40 11.19
C ARG A 132 -1.11 17.35 10.02
N PRO A 133 -0.42 16.94 8.94
CA PRO A 133 -0.29 17.75 7.74
C PRO A 133 -1.62 18.38 7.31
N SER A 134 -1.55 19.62 6.83
CA SER A 134 -2.71 20.39 6.37
C SER A 134 -2.91 20.30 4.86
N GLN A 135 -1.87 19.97 4.13
CA GLN A 135 -1.90 19.85 2.68
C GLN A 135 -0.80 18.91 2.19
N VAL A 136 -1.10 18.18 1.13
CA VAL A 136 -0.11 17.49 0.30
C VAL A 136 -0.05 18.19 -1.05
N ILE A 137 1.16 18.37 -1.58
CA ILE A 137 1.44 18.84 -2.94
C ILE A 137 2.35 17.81 -3.58
N THR A 138 1.90 17.18 -4.66
CA THR A 138 2.68 16.21 -5.44
C THR A 138 3.07 16.82 -6.78
N GLN A 139 4.30 16.56 -7.22
CA GLN A 139 4.86 17.07 -8.46
C GLN A 139 5.54 15.95 -9.23
N ASP A 140 5.39 15.91 -10.56
CA ASP A 140 6.16 14.99 -11.41
C ASP A 140 6.58 15.64 -12.74
N TYR A 141 7.25 14.87 -13.59
CA TYR A 141 7.68 15.23 -14.93
C TYR A 141 7.53 14.05 -15.89
N THR A 142 6.99 14.30 -17.08
CA THR A 142 7.03 13.36 -18.20
C THR A 142 7.63 13.99 -19.44
N PHE A 143 8.58 13.28 -20.06
CA PHE A 143 9.24 13.76 -21.28
C PHE A 143 8.32 13.77 -22.51
N THR A 144 7.19 13.05 -22.46
CA THR A 144 6.19 13.05 -23.54
C THR A 144 5.33 14.31 -23.54
N ALA A 145 5.29 15.04 -22.42
CA ALA A 145 4.57 16.31 -22.27
C ALA A 145 5.38 17.28 -21.37
N PRO A 146 6.55 17.76 -21.83
CA PRO A 146 7.50 18.49 -20.97
C PRO A 146 6.99 19.84 -20.46
N ASN A 147 5.94 20.40 -21.08
CA ASN A 147 5.31 21.66 -20.67
C ASN A 147 4.12 21.45 -19.71
N TRP A 148 3.69 20.21 -19.49
CA TRP A 148 2.63 19.92 -18.54
C TRP A 148 3.16 20.14 -17.12
N GLN A 149 2.44 20.95 -16.34
CA GLN A 149 2.88 21.33 -15.00
C GLN A 149 2.89 20.16 -14.02
N ALA A 150 2.09 19.11 -14.26
CA ALA A 150 2.10 17.87 -13.48
C ALA A 150 2.17 18.09 -11.95
N GLN A 151 1.38 19.04 -11.44
CA GLN A 151 1.30 19.39 -10.02
C GLN A 151 -0.13 19.24 -9.52
N TYR A 152 -0.30 18.50 -8.43
CA TYR A 152 -1.60 18.25 -7.80
C TYR A 152 -1.51 18.50 -6.31
N GLN A 153 -2.63 18.87 -5.71
CA GLN A 153 -2.68 19.18 -4.29
C GLN A 153 -3.98 18.68 -3.68
N GLU A 154 -3.90 18.20 -2.45
CA GLU A 154 -5.06 17.89 -1.61
C GLU A 154 -4.93 18.60 -0.27
N LYS A 155 -5.99 19.33 0.11
CA LYS A 155 -6.08 19.97 1.42
C LYS A 155 -6.79 19.07 2.40
N ALA A 156 -6.28 19.04 3.63
CA ALA A 156 -6.92 18.33 4.72
C ALA A 156 -8.31 18.89 5.05
N SER A 157 -9.22 18.01 5.46
CA SER A 157 -10.50 18.40 6.07
C SER A 157 -10.41 18.43 7.60
N LYS A 158 -11.43 19.03 8.25
CA LYS A 158 -11.60 19.06 9.71
C LYS A 158 -10.38 19.64 10.48
N MET A 159 -9.86 20.78 10.00
CA MET A 159 -8.69 21.46 10.57
C MET A 159 -9.01 22.50 11.67
N GLY A 160 -10.19 22.47 12.28
CA GLY A 160 -10.67 23.54 13.20
C GLY A 160 -9.80 23.81 14.44
N HIS A 161 -8.84 22.94 14.74
CA HIS A 161 -7.95 23.03 15.91
C HIS A 161 -6.46 22.93 15.54
N GLN A 162 -6.10 23.21 14.29
CA GLN A 162 -4.70 23.25 13.84
C GLN A 162 -4.44 24.42 12.88
N HIS A 163 -3.17 24.79 12.71
CA HIS A 163 -2.76 25.67 11.63
C HIS A 163 -2.83 24.97 10.27
N THR A 164 -2.94 25.77 9.21
CA THR A 164 -3.09 25.32 7.81
C THR A 164 -1.79 25.40 7.01
N VAL A 165 -0.63 25.45 7.68
CA VAL A 165 0.69 25.70 7.07
C VAL A 165 1.62 24.48 7.13
N TYR A 166 1.12 23.34 7.55
CA TYR A 166 1.87 22.09 7.69
C TYR A 166 1.83 21.32 6.37
N ASP A 167 2.55 21.83 5.38
CA ASP A 167 2.53 21.29 4.03
C ASP A 167 3.54 20.14 3.88
N VAL A 168 3.14 19.13 3.12
CA VAL A 168 4.02 18.06 2.64
C VAL A 168 4.15 18.22 1.14
N PHE A 169 5.38 18.43 0.67
CA PHE A 169 5.71 18.46 -0.75
C PHE A 169 6.42 17.15 -1.13
N ASP A 170 5.96 16.50 -2.18
CA ASP A 170 6.47 15.21 -2.65
C ASP A 170 6.86 15.26 -4.13
N TYR A 171 8.07 14.77 -4.43
CA TYR A 171 8.62 14.69 -5.79
C TYR A 171 9.63 13.53 -5.87
N PRO A 172 9.55 12.64 -6.88
CA PRO A 172 8.53 12.62 -7.95
C PRO A 172 7.21 11.96 -7.50
N GLY A 173 6.09 12.49 -7.99
CA GLY A 173 4.74 12.08 -7.60
C GLY A 173 4.22 10.79 -8.25
N ARG A 174 4.90 10.24 -9.25
CA ARG A 174 4.66 8.94 -9.91
C ARG A 174 3.38 8.82 -10.74
N PHE A 175 2.92 9.91 -11.34
CA PHE A 175 1.73 9.93 -12.20
C PHE A 175 2.06 10.46 -13.60
N LYS A 176 1.27 10.04 -14.59
CA LYS A 176 1.42 10.45 -16.00
C LYS A 176 0.16 11.11 -16.59
N ASP A 177 -0.87 11.28 -15.76
CA ASP A 177 -2.11 11.95 -16.12
C ASP A 177 -2.70 12.67 -14.90
N GLU A 178 -3.73 13.48 -15.16
CA GLU A 178 -4.29 14.38 -14.15
C GLU A 178 -5.08 13.66 -13.06
N GLN A 179 -5.78 12.58 -13.42
CA GLN A 179 -6.64 11.85 -12.50
C GLN A 179 -5.79 11.19 -11.41
N HIS A 180 -4.72 10.49 -11.77
CA HIS A 180 -3.85 9.88 -10.76
C HIS A 180 -3.05 10.88 -9.95
N GLY A 181 -2.64 12.00 -10.56
CA GLY A 181 -1.97 13.05 -9.79
C GLY A 181 -2.85 13.55 -8.66
N ALA A 182 -4.13 13.80 -8.94
CA ALA A 182 -5.12 14.16 -7.94
C ALA A 182 -5.37 13.03 -6.93
N ASP A 183 -5.56 11.79 -7.40
CA ASP A 183 -5.81 10.64 -6.53
C ASP A 183 -4.64 10.36 -5.58
N PHE A 184 -3.39 10.40 -6.05
CA PHE A 184 -2.21 10.18 -5.21
C PHE A 184 -2.03 11.28 -4.18
N ALA A 185 -2.23 12.56 -4.55
CA ALA A 185 -2.22 13.64 -3.57
C ALA A 185 -3.29 13.42 -2.47
N LYS A 186 -4.48 12.98 -2.87
CA LYS A 186 -5.57 12.63 -1.96
C LYS A 186 -5.23 11.45 -1.06
N TYR A 187 -4.71 10.36 -1.63
CA TYR A 187 -4.39 9.15 -0.88
C TYR A 187 -3.27 9.39 0.13
N GLN A 188 -2.24 10.14 -0.25
CA GLN A 188 -1.20 10.58 0.69
C GLN A 188 -1.78 11.44 1.81
N MET A 189 -2.64 12.41 1.49
CA MET A 189 -3.26 13.29 2.49
C MET A 189 -4.12 12.49 3.49
N GLU A 190 -4.95 11.58 2.99
CA GLU A 190 -5.77 10.68 3.82
C GLU A 190 -4.89 9.74 4.66
N GLY A 191 -3.79 9.23 4.10
CA GLY A 191 -2.82 8.37 4.80
C GLY A 191 -2.07 9.08 5.93
N TRP A 192 -1.58 10.30 5.70
CA TRP A 192 -0.93 11.12 6.75
C TRP A 192 -1.89 11.52 7.88
N ARG A 193 -3.20 11.51 7.62
CA ARG A 193 -4.25 11.87 8.58
C ARG A 193 -5.09 10.69 9.05
N ASN A 194 -4.65 9.46 8.77
CA ASN A 194 -5.39 8.25 9.12
C ASN A 194 -5.60 8.07 10.64
N ASN A 195 -4.80 8.78 11.46
CA ASN A 195 -4.88 8.82 12.91
C ASN A 195 -5.09 10.24 13.48
N ALA A 196 -5.63 11.17 12.67
CA ALA A 196 -5.91 12.53 13.10
C ALA A 196 -7.11 12.63 14.07
N ASP A 197 -8.09 11.74 13.95
CA ASP A 197 -9.28 11.62 14.79
C ASP A 197 -9.55 10.14 15.08
N VAL A 198 -9.16 9.70 16.27
CA VAL A 198 -9.15 8.29 16.66
C VAL A 198 -9.85 8.11 17.99
N VAL A 199 -10.55 6.99 18.15
CA VAL A 199 -11.03 6.54 19.45
C VAL A 199 -10.34 5.24 19.84
N VAL A 200 -9.89 5.18 21.09
CA VAL A 200 -9.43 3.94 21.71
C VAL A 200 -10.42 3.56 22.81
N GLY A 201 -10.71 2.26 22.92
CA GLY A 201 -11.70 1.78 23.86
C GLY A 201 -11.55 0.32 24.24
N ASN A 202 -12.47 -0.13 25.08
CA ASN A 202 -12.57 -1.52 25.51
C ASN A 202 -13.98 -2.04 25.30
N THR A 203 -14.11 -3.32 24.94
CA THR A 203 -15.38 -4.02 24.77
C THR A 203 -15.29 -5.45 25.30
N ASN A 204 -16.44 -6.03 25.64
CA ASN A 204 -16.61 -7.46 25.85
C ASN A 204 -17.12 -8.19 24.59
N SER A 205 -17.28 -7.49 23.46
CA SER A 205 -17.76 -8.07 22.20
C SER A 205 -16.62 -8.76 21.43
N PRO A 206 -16.76 -10.05 21.06
CA PRO A 206 -15.82 -10.72 20.16
C PRO A 206 -16.07 -10.38 18.68
N GLN A 207 -17.07 -9.55 18.38
CA GLN A 207 -17.51 -9.26 17.01
C GLN A 207 -16.72 -8.13 16.32
N LEU A 208 -15.88 -7.39 17.07
CA LEU A 208 -15.02 -6.36 16.49
C LEU A 208 -13.78 -7.01 15.87
N TYR A 209 -13.39 -6.54 14.69
CA TYR A 209 -12.11 -6.83 14.02
C TYR A 209 -11.90 -5.81 12.89
N PRO A 210 -10.67 -5.55 12.44
CA PRO A 210 -10.44 -4.66 11.30
C PRO A 210 -11.21 -5.13 10.07
N GLY A 211 -11.92 -4.21 9.41
CA GLY A 211 -12.79 -4.54 8.27
C GLY A 211 -14.30 -4.40 8.54
N VAL A 212 -14.68 -4.13 9.80
CA VAL A 212 -16.08 -3.88 10.17
C VAL A 212 -16.32 -2.48 10.70
N CYS A 213 -17.58 -2.06 10.63
CA CYS A 213 -18.09 -0.85 11.25
C CYS A 213 -19.19 -1.18 12.27
N PHE A 214 -19.34 -0.36 13.30
CA PHE A 214 -20.45 -0.45 14.25
C PHE A 214 -21.02 0.93 14.57
N ALA A 215 -22.28 0.99 15.00
CA ALA A 215 -22.88 2.20 15.55
C ALA A 215 -22.73 2.21 17.07
N LEU A 216 -22.09 3.24 17.64
CA LEU A 216 -22.12 3.44 19.09
C LEU A 216 -23.46 4.04 19.50
N SER A 217 -24.05 3.57 20.59
CA SER A 217 -25.28 4.13 21.14
C SER A 217 -25.21 4.30 22.66
N GLY A 218 -26.00 5.21 23.22
CA GLY A 218 -26.10 5.40 24.67
C GLY A 218 -24.88 6.04 25.34
N HIS A 219 -23.93 6.58 24.57
CA HIS A 219 -22.83 7.34 25.13
C HIS A 219 -23.33 8.72 25.62
N PRO A 220 -22.94 9.20 26.82
CA PRO A 220 -23.40 10.50 27.36
C PRO A 220 -23.07 11.71 26.49
N ARG A 221 -22.01 11.59 25.69
CA ARG A 221 -21.57 12.58 24.71
C ARG A 221 -22.14 12.25 23.34
N GLU A 222 -23.10 13.04 22.88
CA GLU A 222 -23.94 12.71 21.72
C GLU A 222 -23.19 12.64 20.38
N ASP A 223 -22.15 13.44 20.19
CA ASP A 223 -21.32 13.39 18.97
C ASP A 223 -20.53 12.07 18.84
N LEU A 224 -20.46 11.25 19.90
CA LEU A 224 -19.85 9.92 19.83
C LEU A 224 -20.84 8.83 19.43
N ASN A 225 -22.15 9.07 19.53
CA ASN A 225 -23.21 8.14 19.10
C ASN A 225 -23.32 8.11 17.56
N ALA A 226 -22.28 7.60 16.91
CA ALA A 226 -22.09 7.61 15.47
C ALA A 226 -21.59 6.24 14.96
N ASN A 227 -21.40 6.14 13.64
CA ASN A 227 -20.78 4.97 13.03
C ASN A 227 -19.26 5.08 13.09
N TRP A 228 -18.62 3.99 13.54
CA TRP A 228 -17.17 3.88 13.73
C TRP A 228 -16.63 2.69 12.95
N GLN A 229 -15.53 2.91 12.24
CA GLN A 229 -14.76 1.88 11.53
C GLN A 229 -13.68 1.34 12.47
N VAL A 230 -13.60 0.01 12.64
CA VAL A 230 -12.53 -0.64 13.39
C VAL A 230 -11.26 -0.70 12.55
N VAL A 231 -10.14 -0.21 13.09
CA VAL A 231 -8.82 -0.18 12.41
C VAL A 231 -7.78 -1.03 13.12
N ALA A 232 -7.91 -1.25 14.42
CA ALA A 232 -7.05 -2.17 15.17
C ALA A 232 -7.81 -2.83 16.32
N ILE A 233 -7.34 -4.00 16.72
CA ILE A 233 -7.87 -4.76 17.85
C ILE A 233 -6.76 -5.52 18.55
N ASP A 234 -6.86 -5.61 19.87
CA ASP A 234 -6.04 -6.44 20.73
C ASP A 234 -6.98 -7.24 21.65
N MET A 235 -6.97 -8.57 21.54
CA MET A 235 -7.80 -9.45 22.35
C MET A 235 -6.94 -10.32 23.25
N HIS A 236 -7.32 -10.38 24.53
CA HIS A 236 -6.69 -11.24 25.53
C HIS A 236 -7.75 -12.07 26.25
N GLY A 237 -7.62 -13.39 26.18
CA GLY A 237 -8.49 -14.34 26.88
C GLY A 237 -7.71 -15.23 27.83
N ASP A 238 -8.31 -15.53 28.99
CA ASP A 238 -7.76 -16.42 30.02
C ASP A 238 -8.81 -17.42 30.51
N GLN A 239 -8.40 -18.68 30.69
CA GLN A 239 -9.25 -19.78 31.15
C GLN A 239 -8.57 -20.51 32.33
N PRO A 240 -8.56 -19.90 33.53
CA PRO A 240 -7.86 -20.45 34.70
C PRO A 240 -8.42 -21.79 35.17
N GLN A 241 -9.73 -22.01 35.01
CA GLN A 241 -10.43 -23.26 35.33
C GLN A 241 -9.92 -24.52 34.59
N ALA A 242 -9.12 -24.38 33.53
CA ALA A 242 -8.47 -25.52 32.88
C ALA A 242 -7.32 -26.10 33.73
N LEU A 243 -6.86 -25.38 34.76
CA LEU A 243 -5.83 -25.82 35.70
C LEU A 243 -6.46 -26.41 36.97
N ILE A 244 -6.03 -27.62 37.34
CA ILE A 244 -6.42 -28.27 38.60
C ILE A 244 -6.00 -27.36 39.77
N GLY A 245 -6.94 -27.02 40.65
CA GLY A 245 -6.70 -26.15 41.81
C GLY A 245 -7.05 -24.67 41.62
N SER A 246 -7.59 -24.27 40.47
CA SER A 246 -8.05 -22.89 40.19
C SER A 246 -9.57 -22.73 40.38
N GLU A 247 -10.13 -23.33 41.43
CA GLU A 247 -11.55 -23.25 41.73
C GLU A 247 -11.97 -21.78 42.00
N GLY A 248 -13.06 -21.33 41.37
CA GLY A 248 -13.65 -20.00 41.59
C GLY A 248 -13.22 -18.89 40.64
N GLN A 249 -12.32 -19.13 39.67
CA GLN A 249 -11.99 -18.15 38.62
C GLN A 249 -12.66 -18.50 37.27
N GLY A 250 -13.43 -17.56 36.72
CA GLY A 250 -14.14 -17.72 35.45
C GLY A 250 -13.25 -17.46 34.22
N THR A 251 -13.72 -17.90 33.04
CA THR A 251 -13.11 -17.51 31.76
C THR A 251 -13.28 -16.01 31.53
N THR A 252 -12.21 -15.33 31.14
CA THR A 252 -12.25 -13.89 30.82
C THR A 252 -11.86 -13.66 29.36
N LEU A 253 -12.45 -12.63 28.76
CA LEU A 253 -12.06 -12.07 27.47
C LEU A 253 -12.06 -10.55 27.61
N SER A 254 -10.93 -9.93 27.30
CA SER A 254 -10.76 -8.48 27.28
C SER A 254 -10.31 -8.05 25.89
N THR A 255 -11.00 -7.06 25.32
CA THR A 255 -10.74 -6.58 23.97
C THR A 255 -10.50 -5.08 24.01
N GLY A 256 -9.29 -4.66 23.64
CA GLY A 256 -8.97 -3.29 23.29
C GLY A 256 -9.17 -3.05 21.79
N PHE A 257 -9.66 -1.88 21.41
CA PHE A 257 -9.83 -1.53 20.00
C PHE A 257 -9.42 -0.10 19.70
N GLU A 258 -9.11 0.14 18.44
CA GLU A 258 -8.92 1.46 17.85
C GLU A 258 -9.91 1.62 16.69
N VAL A 259 -10.63 2.75 16.67
CA VAL A 259 -11.61 3.07 15.62
C VAL A 259 -11.45 4.51 15.12
N ILE A 260 -11.89 4.74 13.89
CA ILE A 260 -12.01 6.06 13.26
C ILE A 260 -13.46 6.31 12.81
N PRO A 261 -13.86 7.55 12.49
CA PRO A 261 -15.19 7.79 11.94
C PRO A 261 -15.45 6.96 10.68
N ALA A 262 -16.58 6.25 10.60
CA ALA A 262 -16.87 5.35 9.47
C ALA A 262 -17.08 6.07 8.12
N THR A 263 -17.21 7.40 8.13
CA THR A 263 -17.26 8.23 6.92
C THR A 263 -15.87 8.50 6.32
N GLN A 264 -14.80 8.16 7.04
CA GLN A 264 -13.43 8.34 6.60
C GLN A 264 -12.91 7.01 6.05
N THR A 265 -12.37 7.01 4.83
CA THR A 265 -11.57 5.89 4.34
C THR A 265 -10.25 5.87 5.09
N TRP A 266 -10.00 4.81 5.88
CA TRP A 266 -8.67 4.59 6.42
C TRP A 266 -7.70 4.28 5.27
N ARG A 267 -6.58 4.99 5.21
CA ARG A 267 -5.50 4.68 4.27
C ARG A 267 -4.20 4.46 5.03
N PRO A 268 -3.33 3.54 4.57
CA PRO A 268 -1.99 3.45 5.12
C PRO A 268 -1.23 4.76 4.88
N ALA A 269 -0.39 5.16 5.84
CA ALA A 269 0.53 6.27 5.61
C ALA A 269 1.51 5.91 4.48
N PRO A 270 1.96 6.88 3.66
CA PRO A 270 2.93 6.63 2.59
C PRO A 270 4.16 5.89 3.11
N LYS A 271 4.59 4.87 2.36
CA LYS A 271 5.74 4.03 2.72
C LYS A 271 6.96 4.42 1.89
N PRO A 272 8.17 4.36 2.44
CA PRO A 272 9.37 4.59 1.66
C PRO A 272 9.50 3.53 0.57
N LYS A 273 9.88 3.96 -0.62
CA LYS A 273 10.21 3.07 -1.74
C LYS A 273 11.69 2.65 -1.64
N PRO A 274 12.05 1.40 -2.02
CA PRO A 274 13.46 1.05 -2.15
C PRO A 274 14.14 1.96 -3.16
N ARG A 275 15.43 2.21 -2.92
CA ARG A 275 16.27 3.03 -3.79
C ARG A 275 17.43 2.20 -4.33
N ILE A 276 17.84 2.51 -5.54
CA ILE A 276 19.08 2.01 -6.13
C ILE A 276 20.13 3.09 -5.96
N ASP A 277 21.17 2.79 -5.17
CA ASP A 277 22.18 3.76 -4.76
C ASP A 277 23.12 4.20 -5.89
N GLY A 278 23.21 3.43 -6.97
CA GLY A 278 24.07 3.78 -8.09
C GLY A 278 23.78 3.00 -9.36
N PRO A 279 24.48 3.36 -10.46
CA PRO A 279 24.21 2.76 -11.75
C PRO A 279 24.47 1.26 -11.78
N GLN A 280 23.73 0.56 -12.62
CA GLN A 280 23.82 -0.87 -12.82
C GLN A 280 24.13 -1.21 -14.27
N ILE A 281 24.70 -2.39 -14.48
CA ILE A 281 24.90 -2.95 -15.81
C ILE A 281 23.64 -3.71 -16.26
N ALA A 282 23.24 -3.49 -17.51
CA ALA A 282 22.21 -4.27 -18.17
C ALA A 282 22.61 -4.57 -19.62
N ILE A 283 22.00 -5.61 -20.20
CA ILE A 283 22.23 -6.01 -21.59
C ILE A 283 21.05 -5.58 -22.44
N VAL A 284 21.29 -4.91 -23.56
CA VAL A 284 20.22 -4.48 -24.49
C VAL A 284 19.56 -5.71 -25.10
N THR A 285 18.23 -5.71 -25.15
CA THR A 285 17.43 -6.83 -25.66
C THR A 285 16.47 -6.40 -26.77
N GLY A 286 16.07 -7.36 -27.59
CA GLY A 286 15.18 -7.16 -28.72
C GLY A 286 14.62 -8.50 -29.23
N PRO A 287 13.82 -8.48 -30.31
CA PRO A 287 13.29 -9.68 -30.93
C PRO A 287 14.42 -10.58 -31.47
N PRO A 288 14.18 -11.90 -31.61
CA PRO A 288 15.16 -12.81 -32.20
C PRO A 288 15.57 -12.37 -33.61
N GLY A 289 16.88 -12.26 -33.85
CA GLY A 289 17.44 -11.90 -35.16
C GLY A 289 17.56 -10.39 -35.41
N GLU A 290 17.04 -9.55 -34.53
CA GLU A 290 17.16 -8.10 -34.66
C GLU A 290 18.46 -7.59 -34.04
N GLU A 291 19.18 -6.75 -34.79
CA GLU A 291 20.41 -6.11 -34.30
C GLU A 291 20.09 -4.78 -33.57
N ILE A 292 19.07 -4.05 -34.01
CA ILE A 292 18.65 -2.76 -33.46
C ILE A 292 17.16 -2.82 -33.14
N PHE A 293 16.79 -2.55 -31.89
CA PHE A 293 15.41 -2.51 -31.45
C PHE A 293 15.14 -1.26 -30.60
N CYS A 294 14.53 -0.25 -31.23
CA CYS A 294 14.18 1.01 -30.57
C CYS A 294 12.81 1.55 -31.02
N ASP A 295 12.25 2.48 -30.26
CA ASP A 295 11.00 3.18 -30.58
C ASP A 295 11.24 4.56 -31.23
N GLU A 296 10.17 5.35 -31.46
CA GLU A 296 10.26 6.69 -32.06
C GLU A 296 11.11 7.70 -31.26
N HIS A 297 11.43 7.39 -30.00
CA HIS A 297 12.25 8.22 -29.12
C HIS A 297 13.69 7.72 -28.99
N GLY A 298 14.07 6.69 -29.75
CA GLY A 298 15.39 6.07 -29.65
C GLY A 298 15.62 5.36 -28.31
N ARG A 299 14.54 4.99 -27.62
CA ARG A 299 14.60 4.20 -26.38
C ARG A 299 14.85 2.74 -26.73
N VAL A 300 15.54 2.02 -25.84
CA VAL A 300 15.80 0.59 -26.01
C VAL A 300 15.24 -0.18 -24.82
N ARG A 301 15.17 -1.51 -24.92
CA ARG A 301 14.86 -2.40 -23.79
C ARG A 301 16.12 -3.09 -23.32
N VAL A 302 16.16 -3.46 -22.04
CA VAL A 302 17.32 -4.10 -21.43
C VAL A 302 16.91 -5.25 -20.54
N LYS A 303 17.85 -6.16 -20.31
CA LYS A 303 17.76 -7.20 -19.31
C LYS A 303 18.70 -6.87 -18.15
N PHE A 304 18.11 -6.67 -16.97
CA PHE A 304 18.86 -6.57 -15.72
C PHE A 304 19.25 -7.95 -15.20
N ALA A 305 20.44 -8.05 -14.60
CA ALA A 305 20.94 -9.31 -14.05
C ALA A 305 20.13 -9.85 -12.86
N TRP A 306 19.50 -8.95 -12.08
CA TRP A 306 18.69 -9.32 -10.91
C TRP A 306 17.27 -9.75 -11.27
N ASP A 307 16.79 -9.47 -12.49
CA ASP A 307 15.47 -9.90 -12.91
C ASP A 307 15.53 -11.36 -13.35
N ARG A 308 14.94 -12.25 -12.55
CA ARG A 308 14.95 -13.70 -12.81
C ARG A 308 13.73 -14.21 -13.55
N TYR A 309 12.74 -13.34 -13.78
CA TYR A 309 11.40 -13.75 -14.17
C TYR A 309 11.08 -13.43 -15.62
N ASN A 310 11.48 -12.27 -16.11
CA ASN A 310 11.29 -11.95 -17.52
C ASN A 310 12.40 -12.59 -18.36
N LYS A 311 12.09 -13.00 -19.59
CA LYS A 311 13.08 -13.55 -20.52
C LYS A 311 13.95 -12.42 -21.07
N ALA A 312 15.12 -12.77 -21.59
CA ALA A 312 15.98 -11.84 -22.33
C ALA A 312 15.49 -11.72 -23.79
N ASP A 313 14.34 -11.07 -23.97
CA ASP A 313 13.69 -10.85 -25.27
C ASP A 313 13.12 -9.42 -25.38
N ASN A 314 12.31 -9.14 -26.40
CA ASN A 314 11.67 -7.85 -26.61
C ASN A 314 10.66 -7.44 -25.53
N TYR A 315 10.42 -8.26 -24.51
CA TYR A 315 9.59 -7.96 -23.33
C TYR A 315 10.40 -7.92 -22.03
N SER A 316 11.73 -7.80 -22.09
CA SER A 316 12.60 -7.81 -20.90
C SER A 316 12.34 -6.67 -19.90
N SER A 317 12.03 -5.47 -20.41
CA SER A 317 11.82 -4.25 -19.63
C SER A 317 10.90 -3.26 -20.34
N CYS A 318 10.55 -2.17 -19.65
CA CYS A 318 10.00 -0.98 -20.30
C CYS A 318 10.99 -0.34 -21.28
N TRP A 319 10.51 0.67 -22.02
CA TRP A 319 11.34 1.48 -22.90
C TRP A 319 12.19 2.47 -22.11
N ILE A 320 13.51 2.35 -22.22
CA ILE A 320 14.49 3.12 -21.44
C ILE A 320 15.15 4.17 -22.33
N ARG A 321 15.12 5.42 -21.89
CA ARG A 321 15.79 6.54 -22.59
C ARG A 321 17.30 6.37 -22.55
N VAL A 322 17.94 6.72 -23.66
CA VAL A 322 19.39 6.66 -23.83
C VAL A 322 19.96 8.06 -23.86
N SER A 323 20.86 8.36 -22.92
CA SER A 323 21.65 9.58 -22.94
C SER A 323 22.46 9.67 -24.23
N GLN A 324 22.47 10.85 -24.84
CA GLN A 324 23.21 11.13 -26.06
C GLN A 324 24.29 12.18 -25.77
N ALA A 325 25.37 12.16 -26.55
CA ALA A 325 26.45 13.14 -26.41
C ALA A 325 25.99 14.59 -26.66
N TRP A 326 24.98 14.77 -27.52
CA TRP A 326 24.35 16.07 -27.79
C TRP A 326 22.92 15.86 -28.30
N ALA A 327 21.93 16.48 -27.66
CA ALA A 327 20.53 16.38 -28.04
C ALA A 327 19.87 17.78 -28.12
N GLY A 328 19.41 18.15 -29.31
CA GLY A 328 18.67 19.40 -29.57
C GLY A 328 17.37 19.12 -30.34
N THR A 329 16.54 20.16 -30.51
CA THR A 329 15.26 20.04 -31.23
C THR A 329 15.50 19.79 -32.72
N GLY A 330 15.37 18.54 -33.15
CA GLY A 330 15.56 18.13 -34.55
C GLY A 330 17.01 17.99 -35.02
N PHE A 331 17.98 18.07 -34.11
CA PHE A 331 19.41 17.90 -34.42
C PHE A 331 20.19 17.34 -33.22
N GLY A 332 21.38 16.82 -33.49
CA GLY A 332 22.28 16.29 -32.46
C GLY A 332 22.92 14.98 -32.87
N ASN A 333 23.52 14.30 -31.88
CA ASN A 333 24.14 13.01 -32.05
C ASN A 333 23.14 11.92 -31.66
N ILE A 334 23.05 10.87 -32.47
CA ILE A 334 22.28 9.67 -32.13
C ILE A 334 23.16 8.45 -32.32
N ALA A 335 23.36 7.73 -31.23
CA ALA A 335 23.92 6.38 -31.26
C ALA A 335 22.95 5.51 -30.47
N ILE A 336 22.31 4.54 -31.12
CA ILE A 336 21.37 3.63 -30.48
C ILE A 336 22.13 2.36 -30.06
N PRO A 337 22.08 1.96 -28.77
CA PRO A 337 22.64 0.68 -28.33
C PRO A 337 22.01 -0.49 -29.09
N ARG A 338 22.85 -1.44 -29.54
CA ARG A 338 22.42 -2.63 -30.28
C ARG A 338 22.10 -3.78 -29.34
N VAL A 339 21.24 -4.71 -29.78
CA VAL A 339 20.92 -5.94 -29.04
C VAL A 339 22.19 -6.70 -28.69
N GLY A 340 22.30 -7.15 -27.44
CA GLY A 340 23.47 -7.83 -26.90
C GLY A 340 24.56 -6.92 -26.34
N GLN A 341 24.49 -5.61 -26.54
CA GLN A 341 25.47 -4.67 -25.98
C GLN A 341 25.23 -4.39 -24.49
N GLU A 342 26.32 -4.16 -23.77
CA GLU A 342 26.31 -3.75 -22.38
C GLU A 342 26.11 -2.22 -22.24
N VAL A 343 25.20 -1.84 -21.34
CA VAL A 343 24.88 -0.45 -21.03
C VAL A 343 24.91 -0.19 -19.53
N ILE A 344 25.26 1.04 -19.17
CA ILE A 344 25.16 1.56 -17.81
C ILE A 344 23.78 2.20 -17.66
N VAL A 345 22.97 1.69 -16.73
CA VAL A 345 21.64 2.15 -16.40
C VAL A 345 21.66 2.84 -15.04
N ASP A 346 21.37 4.12 -15.03
CA ASP A 346 21.10 4.88 -13.80
C ASP A 346 19.59 4.92 -13.53
N PHE A 347 19.19 5.40 -12.35
CA PHE A 347 17.80 5.44 -11.91
C PHE A 347 17.46 6.84 -11.42
N LEU A 348 16.49 7.52 -12.05
CA LEU A 348 16.15 8.90 -11.69
C LEU A 348 15.69 8.96 -10.23
N ASN A 349 16.32 9.81 -9.42
CA ASN A 349 16.13 9.88 -7.96
C ASN A 349 16.44 8.57 -7.20
N GLY A 350 17.12 7.62 -7.84
CA GLY A 350 17.33 6.26 -7.33
C GLY A 350 16.07 5.39 -7.40
N ASP A 351 15.00 5.80 -8.10
CA ASP A 351 13.76 5.04 -8.20
C ASP A 351 13.93 3.83 -9.15
N PRO A 352 13.78 2.58 -8.67
CA PRO A 352 13.87 1.37 -9.50
C PRO A 352 12.96 1.37 -10.73
N ASP A 353 11.87 2.12 -10.69
CA ASP A 353 10.90 2.23 -11.78
C ASP A 353 11.24 3.32 -12.82
N GLN A 354 12.32 4.09 -12.62
CA GLN A 354 12.75 5.17 -13.54
C GLN A 354 14.17 4.92 -14.09
N PRO A 355 14.41 3.80 -14.80
CA PRO A 355 15.71 3.57 -15.41
C PRO A 355 15.99 4.57 -16.55
N ILE A 356 17.26 4.96 -16.69
CA ILE A 356 17.79 5.75 -17.80
C ILE A 356 19.20 5.26 -18.16
N ILE A 357 19.47 5.03 -19.43
CA ILE A 357 20.82 4.61 -19.88
C ILE A 357 21.71 5.85 -19.95
N THR A 358 22.83 5.82 -19.24
CA THR A 358 23.78 6.93 -19.12
C THR A 358 25.13 6.65 -19.77
N GLY A 359 25.42 5.40 -20.11
CA GLY A 359 26.71 5.02 -20.68
C GLY A 359 26.71 3.64 -21.33
N ARG A 360 27.89 3.26 -21.83
CA ARG A 360 28.18 1.99 -22.49
C ARG A 360 29.55 1.51 -22.07
N THR A 361 29.71 0.20 -22.04
CA THR A 361 30.96 -0.46 -21.66
C THR A 361 31.25 -1.60 -22.61
N TYR A 362 32.53 -1.90 -22.78
CA TYR A 362 32.97 -3.12 -23.44
C TYR A 362 33.06 -4.23 -22.40
N HIS A 363 32.74 -5.46 -22.79
CA HIS A 363 32.97 -6.66 -22.00
C HIS A 363 33.69 -7.72 -22.86
N ALA A 364 34.25 -8.74 -22.19
CA ALA A 364 35.01 -9.82 -22.80
C ALA A 364 34.12 -10.83 -23.54
#